data_AF-A0AAU8N6K7-F1
#
_entry.id   AF-A0AAU8N6K7-F1
#
_cell.length_a   1.000
_cell.length_b   1.000
_cell.length_c   1.000
_cell.angle_alpha   90.00
_cell.angle_beta   90.00
_cell.angle_gamma   90.00
#
_symmetry.space_group_name_H-M   'P 1'
#
loop_
_entity.id
_entity.type
_entity.pdbx_description
1 polymer ?
#
loop_
_entity_poly.entity_id
_entity_poly.type
_entity_poly.pdbx_seq_one_letter_code
_entity_poly.pdbx_strand_id
1 'polypeptide(L)'
;MYQKADDGLNQGQIDDMLKTLMTLRNRETQTLKVDALGDFKVRAGSFVNIQIDELKINQYFLVDECTHKVQGGVHTMSLDLKVV
;
A
#
# COMPACT_ATOMS: atom_id res chain seq x y z
N MET A 1 -17.43 1.08 7.99
CA MET A 1 -17.66 2.32 8.75
C MET A 1 -18.55 3.22 7.90
N TYR A 2 -19.85 3.34 8.21
CA TYR A 2 -20.75 4.27 7.51
C TYR A 2 -20.81 5.59 8.30
N GLN A 3 -20.37 6.68 7.69
CA GLN A 3 -20.48 8.01 8.28
C GLN A 3 -21.88 8.53 7.95
N LYS A 4 -22.78 8.56 8.94
CA LYS A 4 -24.07 9.24 8.78
C LYS A 4 -23.78 10.73 8.65
N ALA A 5 -24.24 11.34 7.55
CA ALA A 5 -24.20 12.78 7.39
C ALA A 5 -25.12 13.41 8.45
N ASP A 6 -24.58 14.30 9.27
CA ASP A 6 -25.39 15.16 10.14
C ASP A 6 -26.19 16.12 9.25
N ASP A 7 -27.48 16.27 9.55
CA ASP A 7 -28.50 17.04 8.80
C ASP A 7 -28.26 18.58 8.80
N GLY A 8 -27.04 19.04 9.07
CA GLY A 8 -26.66 20.46 9.18
C GLY A 8 -25.67 20.97 8.13
N LEU A 9 -25.27 20.16 7.15
CA LEU A 9 -24.28 20.52 6.12
C LEU A 9 -24.95 21.10 4.87
N ASN A 10 -24.45 22.24 4.39
CA ASN A 10 -24.86 22.84 3.11
C ASN A 10 -24.44 21.90 1.95
N GLN A 11 -25.25 21.78 0.90
CA GLN A 11 -25.02 20.87 -0.24
C GLN A 11 -23.58 20.93 -0.78
N GLY A 12 -22.98 22.13 -0.83
CA GLY A 12 -21.59 22.30 -1.28
C GLY A 12 -20.55 21.57 -0.42
N GLN A 13 -20.75 21.49 0.91
CA GLN A 13 -19.83 20.79 1.81
C GLN A 13 -19.96 19.27 1.69
N ILE A 14 -21.17 18.78 1.39
CA ILE A 14 -21.43 17.37 1.13
C ILE A 14 -20.76 16.94 -0.18
N ASP A 15 -20.85 17.77 -1.22
CA ASP A 15 -20.20 17.51 -2.51
C ASP A 15 -18.67 17.52 -2.42
N ASP A 16 -18.08 18.45 -1.66
CA ASP A 16 -16.63 18.47 -1.45
C ASP A 16 -16.14 17.26 -0.64
N MET A 17 -16.91 16.85 0.37
CA MET A 17 -16.62 15.64 1.14
C MET A 17 -16.75 14.38 0.27
N LEU A 18 -17.79 14.29 -0.57
CA LEU A 18 -17.97 13.19 -1.52
C LEU A 18 -16.84 13.13 -2.54
N LYS A 19 -16.44 14.26 -3.12
CA LYS A 19 -15.29 14.32 -4.04
C LYS A 19 -13.99 13.89 -3.37
N THR A 20 -13.77 14.31 -2.12
CA THR A 20 -12.59 13.91 -1.34
C THR A 20 -12.59 12.40 -1.08
N LEU A 21 -13.74 11.84 -0.67
CA LEU A 21 -13.90 10.40 -0.45
C LEU A 21 -13.76 9.59 -1.74
N MET A 22 -14.32 10.06 -2.84
CA MET A 22 -14.16 9.45 -4.16
C MET A 22 -12.71 9.47 -4.59
N THR A 23 -11.99 10.58 -4.41
CA THR A 23 -10.56 10.69 -4.73
C THR A 23 -9.72 9.74 -3.87
N LEU A 24 -10.01 9.64 -2.57
CA LEU A 24 -9.34 8.71 -1.67
C LEU A 24 -9.57 7.25 -2.06
N ARG A 25 -10.81 6.90 -2.44
CA ARG A 25 -11.21 5.53 -2.81
C ARG A 25 -10.75 5.13 -4.20
N ASN A 26 -10.64 6.09 -5.12
CA ASN A 26 -10.22 5.87 -6.50
C ASN A 26 -8.70 5.91 -6.66
N ARG A 27 -7.95 6.17 -5.57
CA ARG A 27 -6.53 5.88 -5.49
C ARG A 27 -6.43 4.36 -5.52
N GLU A 28 -6.09 3.79 -6.66
CA GLU A 28 -5.94 2.35 -6.80
C GLU A 28 -4.95 1.85 -5.73
N THR A 29 -5.47 1.23 -4.67
CA THR A 29 -4.66 0.47 -3.71
C THR A 29 -4.15 -0.76 -4.42
N GLN A 30 -3.12 -0.58 -5.25
CA GLN A 30 -2.37 -1.69 -5.82
C GLN A 30 -1.51 -2.23 -4.69
N THR A 31 -2.01 -3.30 -4.07
CA THR A 31 -1.26 -4.08 -3.09
C THR A 31 -0.51 -5.16 -3.83
N LEU A 32 0.82 -5.13 -3.76
CA LEU A 32 1.69 -6.14 -4.37
C LEU A 32 2.29 -7.01 -3.26
N LYS A 33 2.21 -8.33 -3.42
CA LYS A 33 2.84 -9.30 -2.52
C LYS A 33 4.04 -9.92 -3.21
N VAL A 34 5.21 -9.87 -2.59
CA VAL A 34 6.46 -10.39 -3.16
C VAL A 34 7.16 -11.27 -2.14
N ASP A 35 7.47 -12.51 -2.55
CA ASP A 35 8.37 -13.40 -1.82
C ASP A 35 9.80 -13.23 -2.34
N ALA A 36 10.76 -13.02 -1.44
CA ALA A 36 12.15 -12.75 -1.78
C ALA A 36 13.12 -13.43 -0.81
N LEU A 37 14.40 -13.52 -1.22
CA LEU A 37 15.49 -13.82 -0.29
C LEU A 37 15.60 -12.71 0.74
N GLY A 38 15.76 -13.08 2.00
CA GLY A 38 15.66 -12.15 3.11
C GLY A 38 16.87 -11.23 3.23
N ASP A 39 16.58 -9.97 3.55
CA ASP A 39 17.54 -9.00 4.08
C ASP A 39 16.96 -8.38 5.37
N PHE A 40 17.70 -8.44 6.47
CA PHE A 40 17.26 -7.91 7.78
C PHE A 40 17.12 -6.39 7.84
N LYS A 41 17.58 -5.67 6.81
CA LYS A 41 17.40 -4.22 6.69
C LYS A 41 15.99 -3.84 6.23
N VAL A 42 15.28 -4.74 5.55
CA VAL A 42 13.95 -4.45 5.01
C VAL A 42 12.89 -4.68 6.08
N ARG A 43 12.16 -3.63 6.45
CA ARG A 43 11.09 -3.67 7.47
C ARG A 43 9.90 -2.83 7.03
N ALA A 44 8.75 -3.01 7.70
CA ALA A 44 7.61 -2.11 7.53
C ALA A 44 8.04 -0.63 7.65
N GLY A 45 7.54 0.22 6.75
CA GLY A 45 7.96 1.61 6.59
C GLY A 45 9.16 1.83 5.66
N SER A 46 9.82 0.78 5.17
CA SER A 46 10.89 0.90 4.18
C SER A 46 10.31 1.18 2.79
N PHE A 47 11.03 1.94 1.98
CA PHE A 47 10.74 2.09 0.56
C PHE A 47 11.61 1.12 -0.25
N VAL A 48 10.99 0.33 -1.11
CA VAL A 48 11.67 -0.57 -2.02
C VAL A 48 11.36 -0.17 -3.46
N ASN A 49 12.38 -0.07 -4.30
CA ASN A 49 12.16 0.07 -5.73
C ASN A 49 11.84 -1.31 -6.29
N ILE A 50 10.73 -1.42 -7.01
CA ILE A 50 10.40 -2.62 -7.77
C ILE A 50 10.50 -2.28 -9.25
N GLN A 51 11.41 -2.99 -9.89
CA GLN A 51 11.55 -3.01 -11.33
C GLN A 51 11.10 -4.37 -11.86
N ILE A 52 10.01 -4.38 -12.64
CA ILE A 52 9.52 -5.56 -13.36
C ILE A 52 9.48 -5.17 -14.84
N ASP A 53 10.48 -5.63 -15.60
CA ASP A 53 10.65 -5.26 -17.01
C ASP A 53 9.47 -5.72 -17.89
N GLU A 54 8.92 -6.90 -17.62
CA GLU A 54 7.77 -7.45 -18.36
C GLU A 54 6.50 -6.61 -18.21
N LEU A 55 6.31 -6.00 -17.03
CA LEU A 55 5.16 -5.15 -16.71
C LEU A 55 5.47 -3.66 -16.89
N LYS A 56 6.70 -3.29 -17.28
CA LYS A 56 7.21 -1.91 -17.32
C LYS A 56 6.98 -1.14 -16.01
N ILE A 57 7.01 -1.84 -14.88
CA ILE A 57 6.88 -1.23 -13.56
C ILE A 57 8.29 -0.84 -13.11
N ASN A 58 8.51 0.44 -12.81
CA ASN A 58 9.71 0.94 -12.15
C ASN A 58 9.30 2.07 -11.22
N GLN A 59 8.88 1.70 -10.02
CA GLN A 59 8.39 2.65 -9.03
C GLN A 59 8.74 2.20 -7.62
N TYR A 60 8.75 3.15 -6.70
CA TYR A 60 8.93 2.86 -5.28
C TYR A 60 7.61 2.42 -4.67
N PHE A 61 7.68 1.35 -3.89
CA PHE A 61 6.57 0.88 -3.06
C PHE A 61 6.94 1.00 -1.59
N LEU A 62 5.96 1.34 -0.78
CA LEU A 62 6.07 1.32 0.67
C LEU A 62 5.80 -0.10 1.18
N VAL A 63 6.70 -0.62 2.02
CA VAL A 63 6.50 -1.88 2.74
C VAL A 63 5.51 -1.64 3.89
N ASP A 64 4.33 -2.22 3.79
CA ASP A 64 3.29 -2.19 4.82
C ASP A 64 3.54 -3.26 5.89
N GLU A 65 3.88 -4.48 5.45
CA GLU A 65 4.21 -5.62 6.30
C GLU A 65 5.42 -6.37 5.74
N CYS A 66 6.31 -6.82 6.63
CA CYS A 66 7.45 -7.66 6.29
C CYS A 66 7.50 -8.86 7.24
N THR A 67 7.39 -10.07 6.69
CA THR A 67 7.52 -11.31 7.46
C THR A 67 8.81 -12.01 7.07
N HIS A 68 9.78 -12.06 7.98
CA HIS A 68 11.01 -12.83 7.80
C HIS A 68 10.82 -14.28 8.29
N LYS A 69 11.23 -15.25 7.49
CA LYS A 69 11.29 -16.67 7.85
C LYS A 69 12.72 -17.15 7.72
N VAL A 70 13.21 -17.88 8.71
CA VAL A 70 14.54 -18.51 8.66
C VAL A 70 14.36 -20.00 8.88
N GLN A 71 14.71 -20.82 7.89
CA GLN A 71 14.66 -22.28 7.98
C GLN A 71 15.95 -22.88 7.42
N GLY A 72 16.59 -23.77 8.19
CA GLY A 72 17.78 -24.49 7.72
C GLY A 72 18.97 -23.61 7.31
N GLY A 73 19.06 -22.38 7.85
CA GLY A 73 20.09 -21.41 7.48
C GLY A 73 19.75 -20.53 6.27
N VAL A 74 18.58 -20.72 5.64
CA VAL A 74 18.09 -19.86 4.56
C VAL A 74 17.14 -18.81 5.13
N HIS A 75 17.43 -17.54 4.84
CA HIS A 75 16.57 -16.40 5.19
C HIS A 75 15.70 -16.04 3.99
N THR A 76 14.39 -16.05 4.20
CA THR A 76 13.38 -15.59 3.24
C THR A 76 12.53 -14.48 3.84
N MET A 77 11.95 -13.64 3.00
CA MET A 77 11.03 -12.59 3.42
C MET A 77 9.81 -12.54 2.50
N SER A 78 8.65 -12.31 3.08
CA SER A 78 7.41 -11.97 2.39
C SER A 78 7.13 -10.49 2.64
N LEU A 79 6.96 -9.72 1.58
CA LEU A 79 6.74 -8.28 1.60
C LEU A 79 5.36 -7.95 1.07
N ASP A 80 4.61 -7.17 1.85
CA ASP A 80 3.34 -6.59 1.46
C ASP A 80 3.56 -5.12 1.14
N LEU A 81 3.25 -4.73 -0.08
CA LEU A 81 3.68 -3.47 -0.66
C LEU A 81 2.50 -2.64 -1.10
N LYS A 82 2.56 -1.33 -0.86
CA LYS A 82 1.56 -0.35 -1.28
C LYS A 82 2.20 0.73 -2.15
N VAL A 83 1.51 1.10 -3.22
CA VAL A 83 1.84 2.28 -4.03
C VAL A 83 1.59 3.53 -3.20
N VAL A 84 2.48 4.52 -3.31
CA VAL A 84 2.43 5.79 -2.59
C VAL A 84 1.96 6.92 -3.53
#